data_AF-A0A7K8EM56-F1
#
_entry.id   AF-A0A7K8EM56-F1
#
_cell.length_a   1.000
_cell.length_b   1.000
_cell.length_c   1.000
_cell.angle_alpha   90.00
_cell.angle_beta   90.00
_cell.angle_gamma   90.00
#
_symmetry.space_group_name_H-M   'P 1'
#
loop_
_entity.id
_entity.type
_entity.pdbx_description
1 polymer ?
#
loop_
_entity_poly.entity_id
_entity_poly.type
_entity_poly.pdbx_seq_one_letter_code
_entity_poly.pdbx_strand_id
1 'polypeptide(L)'
;FLSWLDFVDELVMGAHPLVADAITEAVEEKFFQGILQPQLLQMSELAVLGATAVLTGTVRQLRAPALLHRLVLFLLGPQRHPETPGDTAHPLRAQLIERCDHLCDEISLASLRLFEELLRKPHEHVAHNLVLRNLEARAYLQRGPEERGPPETDPEEDGLDLEEDPYFTDGFPDNFGSTKNPSPASTPSGKGQVSEVVSR
;
A
#
# COMPACT_ATOMS: atom_id res chain seq x y z
N PHE A 1 1.20 27.20 -2.46
CA PHE A 1 1.95 25.96 -2.23
C PHE A 1 1.25 24.76 -2.87
N LEU A 2 0.05 24.37 -2.42
CA LEU A 2 -0.65 23.17 -2.93
C LEU A 2 -0.86 23.16 -4.46
N SER A 3 -1.16 24.30 -5.09
CA SER A 3 -1.27 24.38 -6.56
C SER A 3 0.04 24.09 -7.30
N TRP A 4 1.20 24.43 -6.71
CA TRP A 4 2.51 24.06 -7.26
C TRP A 4 2.73 22.56 -7.12
N LEU A 5 2.34 21.99 -5.98
CA LEU A 5 2.46 20.56 -5.74
C LEU A 5 1.57 19.75 -6.68
N ASP A 6 0.32 20.17 -6.88
CA ASP A 6 -0.61 19.58 -7.87
C ASP A 6 0.00 19.58 -9.28
N PHE A 7 0.58 20.71 -9.69
CA PHE A 7 1.23 20.82 -10.98
C PHE A 7 2.40 19.84 -11.12
N VAL A 8 3.24 19.72 -10.10
CA VAL A 8 4.38 18.79 -10.10
C VAL A 8 3.90 17.33 -10.10
N ASP A 9 2.84 17.01 -9.34
CA ASP A 9 2.24 15.68 -9.28
C ASP A 9 1.68 15.25 -10.63
N GLU A 10 0.91 16.12 -11.29
CA GLU A 10 0.37 15.88 -12.64
C GLU A 10 1.48 15.81 -13.69
N LEU A 11 2.52 16.65 -13.59
CA LEU A 11 3.65 16.62 -14.50
C LEU A 11 4.41 15.29 -14.42
N VAL A 12 4.68 14.79 -13.20
CA VAL A 12 5.34 13.49 -13.01
C VAL A 12 4.47 12.34 -13.52
N MET A 13 3.15 12.40 -13.35
CA MET A 13 2.22 11.41 -13.87
C MET A 13 2.20 11.32 -15.41
N GLY A 14 2.38 12.45 -16.10
CA GLY A 14 2.31 12.53 -17.57
C GLY A 14 3.67 12.50 -18.28
N ALA A 15 4.79 12.63 -17.56
CA ALA A 15 6.12 12.73 -18.15
C ALA A 15 6.71 11.37 -18.57
N HIS A 16 7.68 11.41 -19.48
CA HIS A 16 8.53 10.25 -19.78
C HIS A 16 9.29 9.82 -18.51
N PRO A 17 9.48 8.50 -18.24
CA PRO A 17 10.08 8.00 -16.99
C PRO A 17 11.38 8.70 -16.59
N LEU A 18 12.33 8.87 -17.52
CA LEU A 18 13.59 9.58 -17.24
C LEU A 18 13.40 11.03 -16.76
N VAL A 19 12.38 11.71 -17.27
CA VAL A 19 12.05 13.09 -16.87
C VAL A 19 11.32 13.09 -15.52
N ALA A 20 10.37 12.18 -15.34
CA ALA A 20 9.66 11.97 -14.08
C ALA A 20 10.64 11.66 -12.93
N ASP A 21 11.64 10.82 -13.18
CA ASP A 21 12.69 10.48 -12.22
C ASP A 21 13.53 11.70 -11.85
N ALA A 22 14.00 12.47 -12.84
CA ALA A 22 14.78 13.68 -12.60
C ALA A 22 13.98 14.75 -11.84
N ILE A 23 12.69 14.93 -12.14
CA ILE A 23 11.81 15.84 -11.40
C ILE A 23 11.64 15.36 -9.96
N THR A 24 11.38 14.06 -9.78
CA THR A 24 11.16 13.46 -8.46
C THR A 24 12.40 13.59 -7.57
N GLU A 25 13.60 13.37 -8.13
CA GLU A 25 14.88 13.58 -7.44
C GLU A 25 15.07 15.04 -7.06
N ALA A 26 14.80 15.97 -7.98
CA ALA A 26 14.88 17.40 -7.68
C ALA A 26 13.89 17.83 -6.57
N VAL A 27 12.68 17.29 -6.54
CA VAL A 27 11.70 17.56 -5.47
C VAL A 27 12.18 17.01 -4.13
N GLU A 28 12.73 15.79 -4.12
CA GLU A 28 13.30 15.21 -2.90
C GLU A 28 14.42 16.09 -2.34
N GLU A 29 15.39 16.46 -3.16
CA GLU A 29 16.52 17.27 -2.71
C GLU A 29 16.10 18.68 -2.28
N LYS A 30 15.36 19.39 -3.13
CA LYS A 30 15.09 20.82 -2.93
C LYS A 30 13.97 21.06 -1.94
N PHE A 31 12.93 20.23 -1.96
CA PHE A 31 11.75 20.45 -1.15
C PHE A 31 11.72 19.54 0.08
N PHE A 32 11.82 18.22 -0.07
CA PHE A 32 11.74 17.32 1.09
C PHE A 32 12.92 17.51 2.04
N GLN A 33 14.14 17.39 1.54
CA GLN A 33 15.35 17.52 2.35
C GLN A 33 15.74 18.99 2.58
N GLY A 34 15.66 19.82 1.54
CA GLY A 34 16.10 21.22 1.60
C GLY A 34 15.19 22.14 2.42
N ILE A 35 13.88 21.87 2.50
CA ILE A 35 12.90 22.76 3.13
C ILE A 35 12.13 22.05 4.25
N LEU A 36 11.49 20.90 3.96
CA LEU A 36 10.64 20.25 4.95
C LEU A 36 11.44 19.65 6.10
N GLN A 37 12.53 18.94 5.84
CA GLN A 37 13.34 18.31 6.88
C GLN A 37 13.81 19.28 7.97
N PRO A 38 14.46 20.42 7.67
CA PRO A 38 14.88 21.34 8.72
C PRO A 38 13.70 21.92 9.50
N GLN A 39 12.57 22.21 8.84
CA GLN A 39 11.37 22.73 9.51
C GLN A 39 10.71 21.68 10.40
N LEU A 40 10.69 20.42 9.96
CA LEU A 40 10.20 19.30 10.74
C LEU A 40 11.11 19.01 11.91
N LEU A 41 12.44 19.19 11.80
CA LEU A 41 13.37 18.93 12.91
C LEU A 41 13.49 20.10 13.90
N GLN A 42 12.87 21.25 13.63
CA GLN A 42 12.89 22.41 14.53
C GLN A 42 12.11 22.18 15.84
N MET A 43 12.43 22.99 16.85
CA MET A 43 11.82 22.94 18.20
C MET A 43 10.74 24.01 18.44
N SER A 44 10.54 24.93 17.49
CA SER A 44 9.49 25.95 17.62
C SER A 44 8.13 25.32 17.34
N GLU A 45 7.20 25.43 18.29
CA GLU A 45 5.84 24.88 18.16
C GLU A 45 5.13 25.38 16.89
N LEU A 46 5.20 26.69 16.62
CA LEU A 46 4.60 27.29 15.42
C LEU A 46 5.22 26.74 14.13
N ALA A 47 6.54 26.56 14.11
CA ALA A 47 7.23 25.99 12.95
C ALA A 47 6.85 24.52 12.74
N VAL A 48 6.78 23.74 13.83
CA VAL A 48 6.38 22.34 13.81
C VAL A 48 4.94 22.18 13.32
N LEU A 49 4.00 22.97 13.83
CA LEU A 49 2.60 22.95 13.40
C LEU A 49 2.48 23.32 11.91
N GLY A 50 3.15 24.39 11.49
CA GLY A 50 3.17 24.81 10.09
C GLY A 50 3.76 23.75 9.15
N ALA A 51 4.92 23.20 9.50
CA ALA A 51 5.58 22.16 8.72
C ALA A 51 4.76 20.87 8.65
N THR A 52 4.16 20.46 9.77
CA THR A 52 3.29 19.28 9.85
C THR A 52 2.02 19.47 9.03
N ALA A 53 1.44 20.67 9.02
CA ALA A 53 0.28 20.99 8.19
C ALA A 53 0.63 20.94 6.69
N VAL A 54 1.75 21.54 6.28
CA VAL A 54 2.26 21.48 4.89
C VAL A 54 2.53 20.03 4.49
N LEU A 55 3.17 19.24 5.36
CA LEU A 55 3.46 17.84 5.11
C LEU A 55 2.17 17.02 4.99
N THR A 56 1.19 17.24 5.86
CA THR A 56 -0.12 16.58 5.82
C THR A 56 -0.84 16.89 4.51
N GLY A 57 -0.82 18.15 4.08
CA GLY A 57 -1.34 18.56 2.78
C GLY A 57 -0.60 17.89 1.61
N THR A 58 0.73 17.79 1.73
CA THR A 58 1.59 17.15 0.72
C THR A 58 1.26 15.67 0.57
N VAL A 59 1.21 14.93 1.68
CA VAL A 59 0.82 13.51 1.70
C VAL A 59 -0.55 13.38 1.04
N ARG A 60 -1.55 14.13 1.50
CA ARG A 60 -2.93 14.05 0.98
C ARG A 60 -2.99 14.22 -0.54
N GLN A 61 -2.27 15.21 -1.07
CA GLN A 61 -2.37 15.63 -2.46
C GLN A 61 -1.60 14.75 -3.46
N LEU A 62 -0.44 14.22 -3.07
CA LEU A 62 0.38 13.41 -3.98
C LEU A 62 -0.32 12.11 -4.39
N ARG A 63 -0.41 11.91 -5.71
CA ARG A 63 -0.94 10.69 -6.34
C ARG A 63 0.11 9.97 -7.19
N ALA A 64 1.12 10.69 -7.69
CA ALA A 64 2.17 10.12 -8.50
C ALA A 64 2.97 9.06 -7.69
N PRO A 65 3.02 7.79 -8.14
CA PRO A 65 3.70 6.72 -7.40
C PRO A 65 5.17 7.02 -7.11
N ALA A 66 5.88 7.63 -8.06
CA ALA A 66 7.30 7.99 -7.91
C ALA A 66 7.53 9.02 -6.79
N LEU A 67 6.74 10.10 -6.76
CA LEU A 67 6.82 11.13 -5.73
C LEU A 67 6.37 10.60 -4.36
N LEU A 68 5.28 9.84 -4.32
CA LEU A 68 4.79 9.22 -3.09
C LEU A 68 5.85 8.28 -2.51
N HIS A 69 6.47 7.45 -3.34
CA HIS A 69 7.53 6.55 -2.90
C HIS A 69 8.67 7.31 -2.22
N ARG A 70 9.15 8.39 -2.84
CA ARG A 70 10.24 9.21 -2.32
C ARG A 70 9.85 9.96 -1.04
N LEU A 71 8.62 10.46 -0.96
CA LEU A 71 8.10 11.06 0.26
C LEU A 71 8.06 10.04 1.42
N VAL A 72 7.60 8.81 1.16
CA VAL A 72 7.52 7.78 2.20
C VAL A 72 8.92 7.36 2.66
N LEU A 73 9.88 7.18 1.75
CA LEU A 73 11.27 6.89 2.12
C LEU A 73 11.89 8.03 2.92
N PHE A 74 11.61 9.28 2.53
CA PHE A 74 12.05 10.47 3.25
C PHE A 74 11.51 10.50 4.68
N LEU A 75 10.23 10.19 4.90
CA LEU A 75 9.60 10.26 6.22
C LEU A 75 9.92 9.06 7.11
N LEU A 76 9.91 7.85 6.54
CA LEU A 76 9.94 6.60 7.30
C LEU A 76 11.29 5.88 7.23
N GLY A 77 12.20 6.33 6.38
CA GLY A 77 13.48 5.70 6.11
C GLY A 77 13.36 4.51 5.15
N PRO A 78 14.44 4.15 4.42
CA PRO A 78 14.41 3.09 3.43
C PRO A 78 14.38 1.68 4.02
N GLN A 79 14.79 1.52 5.28
CA GLN A 79 14.91 0.22 5.90
C GLN A 79 13.54 -0.38 6.24
N ARG A 80 13.39 -1.67 5.94
CA ARG A 80 12.25 -2.50 6.34
C ARG A 80 12.61 -3.49 7.44
N HIS A 81 13.83 -3.45 7.97
CA HIS A 81 14.23 -4.40 8.99
C HIS A 81 13.43 -4.17 10.28
N PRO A 82 13.18 -5.24 11.06
CA PRO A 82 12.84 -5.18 12.48
C PRO A 82 13.47 -4.03 13.25
N GLU A 83 12.71 -3.30 14.07
CA GLU A 83 13.34 -2.43 15.08
C GLU A 83 13.85 -3.30 16.22
N THR A 84 15.14 -3.20 16.53
CA THR A 84 15.75 -3.90 17.67
C THR A 84 16.25 -2.89 18.71
N PRO A 85 16.29 -3.27 20.01
CA PRO A 85 16.82 -2.40 21.04
C PRO A 85 18.27 -2.01 20.72
N GLY A 86 18.53 -0.72 20.52
CA GLY A 86 19.85 -0.18 20.16
C GLY A 86 20.01 0.25 18.70
N ASP A 87 19.02 0.00 17.83
CA ASP A 87 19.02 0.52 16.47
C ASP A 87 18.86 2.04 16.43
N THR A 88 19.63 2.71 15.57
CA THR A 88 19.42 4.12 15.26
C THR A 88 18.18 4.29 14.39
N ALA A 89 17.09 4.73 15.00
CA ALA A 89 15.86 5.03 14.30
C ALA A 89 16.06 6.15 13.26
N HIS A 90 15.29 6.10 12.17
CA HIS A 90 15.26 7.20 11.19
C HIS A 90 14.79 8.49 11.89
N PRO A 91 15.55 9.60 11.82
CA PRO A 91 15.35 10.75 12.70
C PRO A 91 13.96 11.39 12.56
N LEU A 92 13.48 11.55 11.32
CA LEU A 92 12.15 12.10 11.07
C LEU A 92 11.05 11.18 11.59
N ARG A 93 11.19 9.87 11.39
CA ARG A 93 10.22 8.88 11.88
C ARG A 93 10.14 8.90 13.40
N ALA A 94 11.29 8.84 14.07
CA ALA A 94 11.37 8.89 15.52
C ALA A 94 10.71 10.15 16.09
N GLN A 95 11.06 11.31 15.52
CA GLN A 95 10.52 12.59 15.98
C GLN A 95 9.02 12.74 15.71
N LEU A 96 8.53 12.30 14.56
CA LEU A 96 7.09 12.35 14.25
C LEU A 96 6.29 11.44 15.19
N ILE A 97 6.82 10.27 15.55
CA ILE A 97 6.19 9.36 16.52
C ILE A 97 6.21 9.98 17.93
N GLU A 98 7.33 10.55 18.36
CA GLU A 98 7.43 11.24 19.66
C GLU A 98 6.41 12.37 19.79
N ARG A 99 6.15 13.10 18.70
CA ARG A 99 5.16 14.18 18.66
C ARG A 99 3.72 13.72 18.81
N CYS A 100 3.41 12.44 18.64
CA CYS A 100 2.05 11.94 18.89
C CYS A 100 1.66 11.99 20.38
N ASP A 101 2.64 12.06 21.29
CA ASP A 101 2.46 12.18 22.74
C ASP A 101 3.09 13.48 23.27
N HIS A 102 2.94 14.57 22.51
CA HIS A 102 3.46 15.87 22.90
C HIS A 102 2.55 16.53 23.96
N LEU A 103 3.15 17.33 24.85
CA LEU A 103 2.43 18.10 25.89
C LEU A 103 1.43 19.13 25.33
N CYS A 104 1.58 19.49 24.06
CA CYS A 104 0.69 20.41 23.34
C CYS A 104 -0.23 19.58 22.46
N ASP A 105 -1.52 19.56 22.81
CA ASP A 105 -2.55 18.78 22.12
C ASP A 105 -2.63 19.10 20.62
N GLU A 106 -2.36 20.35 20.22
CA GLU A 106 -2.38 20.74 18.81
C GLU A 106 -1.28 20.02 18.01
N ILE A 107 -0.08 19.86 18.59
CA ILE A 107 1.03 19.16 17.95
C ILE A 107 0.73 17.66 17.87
N SER A 108 0.21 17.07 18.96
CA SER A 108 -0.20 15.66 19.01
C SER A 108 -1.27 15.38 17.97
N LEU A 109 -2.31 16.20 17.90
CA LEU A 109 -3.40 16.05 16.94
C LEU A 109 -2.92 16.26 15.48
N ALA A 110 -2.08 17.26 15.22
CA ALA A 110 -1.53 17.50 13.90
C ALA A 110 -0.68 16.31 13.41
N SER A 111 0.13 15.73 14.31
CA SER A 111 0.97 14.57 14.02
C SER A 111 0.13 13.31 13.79
N LEU A 112 -0.91 13.08 14.59
CA LEU A 112 -1.84 11.97 14.40
C LEU A 112 -2.58 12.07 13.05
N ARG A 113 -3.02 13.28 12.66
CA ARG A 113 -3.65 13.52 11.34
C ARG A 113 -2.70 13.24 10.19
N LEU A 114 -1.42 13.57 10.33
CA LEU A 114 -0.41 13.23 9.33
C LEU A 114 -0.32 11.70 9.13
N PHE A 115 -0.23 10.94 10.22
CA PHE A 115 -0.19 9.48 10.14
C PHE A 115 -1.46 8.87 9.56
N GLU A 116 -2.62 9.45 9.89
CA GLU A 116 -3.89 9.07 9.29
C GLU A 116 -3.88 9.24 7.76
N GLU A 117 -3.37 10.37 7.25
CA GLU A 117 -3.21 10.60 5.81
C GLU A 117 -2.19 9.65 5.17
N LEU A 118 -1.10 9.31 5.86
CA LEU A 118 -0.13 8.33 5.37
C LEU A 118 -0.74 6.94 5.25
N LEU A 119 -1.48 6.49 6.26
CA LEU A 119 -2.12 5.17 6.29
C LEU A 119 -3.22 5.01 5.23
N ARG A 120 -3.82 6.13 4.79
CA ARG A 120 -4.75 6.14 3.64
C ARG A 120 -4.07 5.88 2.30
N LYS A 121 -2.75 6.02 2.20
CA LYS A 121 -2.04 5.82 0.93
C LYS A 121 -1.86 4.33 0.62
N PRO A 122 -2.12 3.90 -0.63
CA PRO A 122 -1.92 2.52 -1.05
C PRO A 122 -0.43 2.23 -1.28
N HIS A 123 0.39 2.35 -0.24
CA HIS A 123 1.84 2.19 -0.30
C HIS A 123 2.33 1.27 0.83
N GLU A 124 2.68 0.03 0.47
CA GLU A 124 3.06 -1.05 1.39
C GLU A 124 4.10 -0.62 2.43
N HIS A 125 5.08 0.19 2.03
CA HIS A 125 6.15 0.64 2.93
C HIS A 125 5.64 1.45 4.12
N VAL A 126 4.47 2.09 4.02
CA VAL A 126 3.84 2.82 5.12
C VAL A 126 3.39 1.86 6.21
N ALA A 127 2.54 0.89 5.85
CA ALA A 127 2.05 -0.12 6.79
C ALA A 127 3.22 -0.93 7.38
N HIS A 128 4.23 -1.24 6.57
CA HIS A 128 5.42 -1.94 7.03
C HIS A 128 6.17 -1.15 8.11
N ASN A 129 6.46 0.14 7.89
CA ASN A 129 7.27 0.92 8.81
C ASN A 129 6.50 1.45 10.03
N LEU A 130 5.20 1.66 9.92
CA LEU A 130 4.38 2.17 11.03
C LEU A 130 3.81 1.04 11.89
N VAL A 131 3.54 -0.12 11.30
CA VAL A 131 2.87 -1.23 11.99
C VAL A 131 3.78 -2.44 12.09
N LEU A 132 4.17 -3.05 10.96
CA LEU A 132 4.82 -4.38 10.98
C LEU A 132 6.21 -4.37 11.63
N ARG A 133 7.00 -3.31 11.41
CA ARG A 133 8.30 -3.13 12.08
C ARG A 133 8.15 -3.11 13.60
N ASN A 134 7.01 -2.59 14.04
CA ASN A 134 6.45 -2.49 15.40
C ASN A 134 6.27 -3.81 16.17
N LEU A 135 5.99 -4.89 15.44
CA LEU A 135 5.44 -6.12 16.03
C LEU A 135 6.55 -7.05 16.54
N GLU A 136 6.49 -7.40 17.83
CA GLU A 136 7.47 -8.27 18.50
C GLU A 136 7.32 -9.74 18.09
N ALA A 137 6.10 -10.29 18.13
CA ALA A 137 5.86 -11.72 17.96
C ALA A 137 5.97 -12.22 16.51
N ARG A 138 5.73 -11.33 15.53
CA ARG A 138 5.83 -11.59 14.07
C ARG A 138 5.26 -12.91 13.56
N ALA A 139 4.20 -13.42 14.18
CA ALA A 139 3.54 -14.66 13.76
C ALA A 139 3.09 -14.64 12.29
N TYR A 140 2.91 -13.46 11.69
CA TYR A 140 2.62 -13.29 10.26
C TYR A 140 3.74 -13.80 9.32
N LEU A 141 5.00 -13.86 9.76
CA LEU A 141 6.10 -14.45 8.98
C LEU A 141 6.14 -15.98 9.08
N GLN A 142 5.54 -16.54 10.13
CA GLN A 142 5.48 -17.99 10.34
C GLN A 142 4.38 -18.64 9.50
N ARG A 143 3.41 -17.84 9.03
CA ARG A 143 2.38 -18.26 8.08
C ARG A 143 2.96 -18.37 6.67
N GLY A 144 3.76 -19.42 6.45
CA GLY A 144 4.26 -19.80 5.14
C GLY A 144 3.16 -20.35 4.22
N PRO A 145 3.43 -20.50 2.91
CA PRO A 145 2.45 -20.95 1.92
C PRO A 145 1.84 -22.34 2.21
N GLU A 146 2.40 -23.11 3.14
CA GLU A 146 1.90 -24.43 3.53
C GLU A 146 0.64 -24.38 4.41
N GLU A 147 0.33 -23.24 5.03
CA GLU A 147 -0.88 -23.08 5.86
C GLU A 147 -2.07 -22.47 5.08
N ARG A 148 -1.89 -22.22 3.77
CA ARG A 148 -3.01 -22.12 2.85
C ARG A 148 -3.37 -23.56 2.51
N GLY A 149 -4.14 -24.18 3.41
CA GLY A 149 -4.66 -25.53 3.21
C GLY A 149 -5.24 -25.67 1.79
N PRO A 150 -5.23 -26.88 1.22
CA PRO A 150 -5.86 -27.13 -0.08
C PRO A 150 -7.28 -26.52 -0.06
N PRO A 151 -7.78 -25.97 -1.18
CA PRO A 151 -9.17 -25.55 -1.26
C PRO A 151 -9.97 -26.71 -0.68
N GLU A 152 -10.76 -26.44 0.36
CA GLU A 152 -11.59 -27.45 0.99
C GLU A 152 -12.34 -28.13 -0.15
N THR A 153 -11.94 -29.36 -0.47
CA THR A 153 -12.73 -30.21 -1.32
C THR A 153 -14.01 -30.38 -0.55
N ASP A 154 -15.10 -29.79 -1.05
CA ASP A 154 -16.46 -30.05 -0.61
C ASP A 154 -16.53 -31.55 -0.29
N PRO A 155 -16.77 -31.95 0.97
CA PRO A 155 -17.00 -33.36 1.24
C PRO A 155 -18.20 -33.75 0.39
N GLU A 156 -17.97 -34.73 -0.49
CA GLU A 156 -19.02 -35.38 -1.27
C GLU A 156 -20.23 -35.59 -0.35
N GLU A 157 -21.38 -35.01 -0.73
CA GLU A 157 -22.66 -35.16 -0.05
C GLU A 157 -23.05 -36.66 -0.05
N ASP A 158 -22.47 -37.42 0.87
CA ASP A 158 -22.86 -38.80 1.12
C ASP A 158 -23.91 -38.76 2.24
N GLY A 159 -25.17 -38.64 1.81
CA GLY A 159 -26.33 -39.16 2.53
C GLY A 159 -26.66 -38.54 3.88
N LEU A 160 -26.71 -37.21 4.00
CA LEU A 160 -27.48 -36.60 5.08
C LEU A 160 -28.97 -36.62 4.68
N ASP A 161 -29.72 -37.55 5.26
CA ASP A 161 -31.19 -37.47 5.34
C ASP A 161 -31.53 -36.15 6.05
N LEU A 162 -31.71 -35.10 5.25
CA LEU A 162 -32.25 -33.84 5.72
C LEU A 162 -33.75 -34.06 5.91
N GLU A 163 -34.17 -34.24 7.16
CA GLU A 163 -35.58 -34.13 7.53
C GLU A 163 -36.10 -32.78 7.00
N GLU A 164 -37.00 -32.84 6.02
CA GLU A 164 -37.59 -31.65 5.41
C GLU A 164 -38.34 -30.85 6.49
N ASP A 165 -37.79 -29.68 6.84
CA ASP A 165 -38.43 -28.73 7.74
C ASP A 165 -39.75 -28.27 7.09
N PRO A 166 -40.92 -28.58 7.70
CA PRO A 166 -42.23 -28.24 7.14
C PRO A 166 -42.49 -26.73 7.06
N TYR A 167 -41.55 -25.88 7.50
CA TYR A 167 -41.65 -24.43 7.44
C TYR A 167 -41.13 -23.80 6.14
N PHE A 168 -40.44 -24.56 5.28
CA PHE A 168 -39.83 -24.03 4.03
C PHE A 168 -40.49 -24.50 2.74
N THR A 169 -41.65 -25.17 2.80
CA THR A 169 -42.35 -25.72 1.61
C THR A 169 -43.29 -24.75 0.89
N ASP A 170 -43.09 -23.42 0.98
CA ASP A 170 -43.89 -22.47 0.22
C ASP A 170 -43.03 -21.47 -0.57
N GLY A 171 -42.75 -21.86 -1.81
CA GLY A 171 -42.92 -20.97 -2.97
C GLY A 171 -41.77 -20.01 -3.32
N PHE A 172 -40.71 -20.52 -3.95
CA PHE A 172 -39.90 -19.72 -4.88
C PHE A 172 -40.17 -20.15 -6.33
N PRO A 173 -40.52 -19.23 -7.23
CA PRO A 173 -40.81 -19.58 -8.62
C PRO A 173 -39.53 -19.93 -9.39
N ASP A 174 -39.53 -21.15 -9.96
CA ASP A 174 -38.58 -21.64 -10.96
C ASP A 174 -38.50 -20.70 -12.16
N ASN A 175 -37.45 -19.89 -12.24
CA ASN A 175 -36.88 -19.48 -13.52
C ASN A 175 -35.51 -18.82 -13.32
N PHE A 176 -34.42 -19.55 -13.54
CA PHE A 176 -33.32 -19.09 -14.39
C PHE A 176 -32.43 -20.30 -14.71
N GLY A 177 -32.30 -20.56 -16.02
CA GLY A 177 -31.89 -21.84 -16.57
C GLY A 177 -30.47 -22.31 -16.22
N SER A 178 -30.35 -23.62 -16.11
CA SER A 178 -29.10 -24.36 -16.22
C SER A 178 -28.39 -24.05 -17.55
N THR A 179 -27.21 -23.44 -17.48
CA THR A 179 -26.22 -23.52 -18.56
C THR A 179 -24.91 -24.10 -18.03
N LYS A 180 -24.59 -25.27 -18.57
CA LYS A 180 -23.43 -26.11 -18.28
C LYS A 180 -22.11 -25.37 -18.51
N ASN A 181 -21.19 -25.46 -17.54
CA ASN A 181 -19.79 -25.13 -17.71
C ASN A 181 -19.10 -26.13 -18.67
N PRO A 182 -18.23 -25.69 -19.60
CA PRO A 182 -17.41 -26.60 -20.39
C PRO A 182 -16.07 -26.91 -19.69
N SER A 183 -15.72 -28.19 -19.59
CA SER A 183 -14.40 -28.69 -19.17
C SER A 183 -13.35 -28.55 -20.28
N PRO A 184 -12.04 -28.39 -19.97
CA PRO A 184 -10.98 -28.22 -20.96
C PRO A 184 -10.59 -29.57 -21.59
N ALA A 185 -10.68 -29.65 -22.92
CA ALA A 185 -10.32 -30.83 -23.69
C ALA A 185 -8.81 -30.95 -23.91
N SER A 186 -8.38 -32.20 -23.82
CA SER A 186 -7.05 -32.78 -24.04
C SER A 186 -6.39 -32.47 -25.39
N THR A 187 -5.07 -32.33 -25.35
CA THR A 187 -4.11 -32.36 -26.47
C THR A 187 -4.26 -33.59 -27.36
N PRO A 188 -3.84 -33.47 -28.64
CA PRO A 188 -3.04 -34.54 -29.23
C PRO A 188 -1.77 -34.06 -29.96
N SER A 189 -0.76 -34.90 -29.81
CA SER A 189 0.54 -34.91 -30.46
C SER A 189 0.44 -35.32 -31.93
N GLY A 190 1.19 -34.68 -32.83
CA GLY A 190 1.27 -35.08 -34.24
C GLY A 190 2.31 -34.32 -35.05
N LYS A 191 3.34 -35.06 -35.49
CA LYS A 191 4.50 -34.65 -36.31
C LYS A 191 4.12 -34.03 -37.67
N GLY A 192 4.96 -33.14 -38.21
CA GLY A 192 5.08 -32.99 -39.68
C GLY A 192 5.49 -31.62 -40.23
N GLN A 193 6.77 -31.51 -40.59
CA GLN A 193 7.37 -30.78 -41.72
C GLN A 193 7.30 -29.23 -41.90
N VAL A 194 8.54 -28.71 -41.94
CA VAL A 194 9.14 -27.55 -42.62
C VAL A 194 8.52 -27.14 -43.97
N SER A 195 8.26 -25.84 -44.17
CA SER A 195 8.76 -25.11 -45.35
C SER A 195 8.78 -23.59 -45.13
N GLU A 196 9.98 -23.06 -45.34
CA GLU A 196 10.40 -21.70 -45.65
C GLU A 196 9.64 -21.12 -46.86
N VAL A 197 9.18 -19.86 -46.81
CA VAL A 197 9.11 -18.94 -47.98
C VAL A 197 9.24 -17.48 -47.52
N VAL A 198 10.10 -16.76 -48.24
CA VAL A 198 10.57 -15.38 -48.09
C VAL A 198 9.69 -14.37 -48.88
N SER A 199 9.61 -13.14 -48.34
CA SER A 199 9.35 -11.82 -48.99
C SER A 199 8.08 -11.54 -49.80
N ARG A 200 7.41 -10.43 -49.44
CA ARG A 200 7.54 -9.13 -50.14
C ARG A 200 7.16 -7.97 -49.23
#